data_AF-A0A9W2VT90-F1
#
_entry.id   AF-A0A9W2VT90-F1
#
_cell.length_a   1.000
_cell.length_b   1.000
_cell.length_c   1.000
_cell.angle_alpha   90.00
_cell.angle_beta   90.00
_cell.angle_gamma   90.00
#
_symmetry.space_group_name_H-M   'P 1'
#
loop_
_entity.id
_entity.type
_entity.pdbx_description
1 polymer ?
#
loop_
_entity_poly.entity_id
_entity_poly.type
_entity_poly.pdbx_seq_one_letter_code
_entity_poly.pdbx_strand_id
1 'polypeptide(L)'
;MAGTLLAPPSGIPLERLVQMAVDRGYTAQGEMFSVANMGKLAQEALGCQAELLCGGLGGPNRDRVLRHLVSGHPLLIPYDEDFNHEPCQRKGYKAHWAVSTGVLLGTQAVPGLGYSEDPELPGLFHPVPSTARQPPSLPEEGSPGAVYLLSKQGKSWHYQLWDYDQVRDSNLQLTDFSPSRAADGRAYVVPAGGVRAGLCGQALLLSPKDSSC
;
A
#
# COMPACT_ATOMS: atom_id res chain seq x y z
N MET A 1 -6.20 0.12 -9.32
CA MET A 1 -4.73 0.26 -9.28
C MET A 1 -4.07 -1.07 -8.90
N ALA A 2 -4.18 -1.59 -7.67
CA ALA A 2 -3.52 -2.86 -7.29
C ALA A 2 -3.93 -4.08 -8.14
N GLY A 3 -5.21 -4.17 -8.55
CA GLY A 3 -5.71 -5.32 -9.33
C GLY A 3 -4.97 -5.58 -10.64
N THR A 4 -4.39 -4.57 -11.29
CA THR A 4 -3.63 -4.75 -12.54
C THR A 4 -2.33 -5.52 -12.35
N LEU A 5 -1.86 -5.67 -11.10
CA LEU A 5 -0.66 -6.44 -10.75
C LEU A 5 -0.97 -7.85 -10.23
N LEU A 6 -2.23 -8.17 -9.95
CA LEU A 6 -2.64 -9.39 -9.25
C LEU A 6 -3.29 -10.44 -10.15
N ALA A 7 -3.90 -10.01 -11.25
CA ALA A 7 -4.55 -10.88 -12.21
C ALA A 7 -4.38 -10.28 -13.62
N PRO A 8 -4.46 -11.08 -14.71
CA PRO A 8 -4.67 -10.52 -16.04
C PRO A 8 -5.88 -9.57 -15.97
N PRO A 9 -5.86 -8.42 -16.67
CA PRO A 9 -6.78 -7.32 -16.42
C PRO A 9 -8.22 -7.77 -16.59
N SER A 10 -8.87 -8.16 -15.50
CA SER A 10 -10.28 -8.55 -15.46
C SER A 10 -11.20 -7.33 -15.53
N GLY A 11 -10.63 -6.12 -15.69
CA GLY A 11 -11.35 -4.92 -16.11
C GLY A 11 -12.53 -4.57 -15.20
N ILE A 12 -12.51 -4.94 -13.92
CA ILE A 12 -13.63 -4.68 -13.02
C ILE A 12 -13.78 -3.16 -12.89
N PRO A 13 -14.91 -2.60 -13.36
CA PRO A 13 -15.14 -1.16 -13.29
C PRO A 13 -15.16 -0.70 -11.83
N LEU A 14 -14.70 0.53 -11.57
CA LEU A 14 -14.66 1.09 -10.23
C LEU A 14 -16.05 1.10 -9.59
N GLU A 15 -17.08 1.40 -10.37
CA GLU A 15 -18.48 1.46 -9.95
C GLU A 15 -18.94 0.11 -9.41
N ARG A 16 -18.48 -1.00 -10.03
CA ARG A 16 -18.78 -2.35 -9.55
C ARG A 16 -18.09 -2.65 -8.23
N LEU A 17 -16.84 -2.22 -8.04
CA LEU A 17 -16.13 -2.37 -6.77
C LEU A 17 -16.82 -1.59 -5.64
N VAL A 18 -17.25 -0.36 -5.93
CA VAL A 18 -17.98 0.48 -4.96
C VAL A 18 -19.33 -0.17 -4.63
N GLN A 19 -20.09 -0.62 -5.63
CA GLN A 19 -21.38 -1.27 -5.40
C GLN A 19 -21.23 -2.52 -4.53
N MET A 20 -20.25 -3.38 -4.82
CA MET A 20 -19.96 -4.55 -3.98
C MET A 20 -19.64 -4.15 -2.54
N ALA A 21 -18.83 -3.11 -2.34
CA ALA A 21 -18.49 -2.62 -1.01
C ALA A 21 -19.72 -2.06 -0.26
N VAL A 22 -20.65 -1.41 -0.97
CA VAL A 22 -21.92 -0.93 -0.41
C VAL A 22 -22.82 -2.10 -0.02
N ASP A 23 -23.00 -3.09 -0.91
CA ASP A 23 -23.85 -4.27 -0.66
C ASP A 23 -23.35 -5.09 0.54
N ARG A 24 -22.02 -5.10 0.77
CA ARG A 24 -21.38 -5.74 1.94
C ARG A 24 -21.39 -4.86 3.20
N GLY A 25 -21.86 -3.62 3.11
CA GLY A 25 -21.89 -2.67 4.22
C GLY A 25 -20.50 -2.21 4.66
N TYR A 26 -19.51 -2.25 3.77
CA TYR A 26 -18.14 -1.79 4.06
C TYR A 26 -17.97 -0.29 3.84
N THR A 27 -18.81 0.31 3.01
CA THR A 27 -18.83 1.74 2.73
C THR A 27 -20.26 2.20 2.47
N ALA A 28 -20.51 3.50 2.63
CA ALA A 28 -21.76 4.14 2.20
C ALA A 28 -21.63 4.79 0.81
N GLN A 29 -20.44 5.30 0.46
CA GLN A 29 -20.23 6.15 -0.73
C GLN A 29 -18.89 5.88 -1.46
N GLY A 30 -18.05 4.99 -0.95
CA GLY A 30 -16.76 4.62 -1.51
C GLY A 30 -15.59 4.75 -0.54
N GLU A 31 -15.71 5.56 0.53
CA GLU A 31 -14.67 5.65 1.56
C GLU A 31 -14.56 4.34 2.34
N MET A 32 -13.34 3.88 2.56
CA MET A 32 -13.05 2.66 3.31
C MET A 32 -12.24 2.97 4.56
N PHE A 33 -12.80 2.75 5.74
CA PHE A 33 -12.14 2.98 7.04
C PHE A 33 -11.72 1.70 7.75
N SER A 34 -11.64 0.57 7.03
CA SER A 34 -11.27 -0.73 7.58
C SER A 34 -10.34 -1.47 6.64
N VAL A 35 -9.11 -1.74 7.08
CA VAL A 35 -8.16 -2.55 6.32
C VAL A 35 -8.66 -3.98 6.16
N ALA A 36 -9.27 -4.55 7.20
CA ALA A 36 -9.87 -5.88 7.12
C ALA A 36 -10.99 -5.97 6.06
N ASN A 37 -11.87 -4.96 5.95
CA ASN A 37 -12.92 -4.94 4.94
C ASN A 37 -12.36 -4.71 3.53
N MET A 38 -11.33 -3.87 3.38
CA MET A 38 -10.62 -3.70 2.11
C MET A 38 -10.01 -5.04 1.64
N GLY A 39 -9.43 -5.82 2.57
CA GLY A 39 -8.89 -7.15 2.27
C GLY A 39 -9.95 -8.11 1.76
N LYS A 40 -11.10 -8.18 2.46
CA LYS A 40 -12.25 -9.01 2.02
C LYS A 40 -12.76 -8.60 0.65
N LEU A 41 -12.89 -7.29 0.40
CA LEU A 41 -13.30 -6.77 -0.91
C LEU A 41 -12.31 -7.15 -2.01
N ALA A 42 -11.00 -7.04 -1.73
CA ALA A 42 -9.96 -7.42 -2.68
C ALA A 42 -10.00 -8.92 -3.00
N GLN A 43 -10.13 -9.78 -1.99
CA GLN A 43 -10.25 -11.22 -2.18
C GLN A 43 -11.48 -11.60 -3.01
N GLU A 44 -12.64 -10.99 -2.72
CA GLU A 44 -13.89 -11.28 -3.42
C GLU A 44 -13.88 -10.76 -4.86
N ALA A 45 -13.47 -9.50 -5.05
CA ALA A 45 -13.52 -8.87 -6.37
C ALA A 45 -12.37 -9.34 -7.28
N LEU A 46 -11.16 -9.47 -6.76
CA LEU A 46 -9.98 -9.75 -7.57
C LEU A 46 -9.57 -11.22 -7.53
N GLY A 47 -10.16 -12.02 -6.65
CA GLY A 47 -9.76 -13.41 -6.47
C GLY A 47 -8.33 -13.56 -5.95
N CYS A 48 -7.75 -12.53 -5.34
CA CYS A 48 -6.38 -12.53 -4.83
C CYS A 48 -6.28 -13.06 -3.39
N GLN A 49 -5.06 -13.27 -2.91
CA GLN A 49 -4.78 -13.40 -1.48
C GLN A 49 -4.62 -12.00 -0.87
N ALA A 50 -5.10 -11.85 0.36
CA ALA A 50 -4.95 -10.62 1.13
C ALA A 50 -4.52 -10.96 2.56
N GLU A 51 -3.35 -10.47 2.95
CA GLU A 51 -2.83 -10.61 4.30
C GLU A 51 -2.86 -9.26 5.01
N LEU A 52 -3.54 -9.22 6.16
CA LEU A 52 -3.61 -8.06 7.04
C LEU A 52 -2.36 -8.00 7.92
N LEU A 53 -1.63 -6.89 7.82
CA LEU A 53 -0.59 -6.52 8.77
C LEU A 53 -1.18 -5.64 9.87
N CYS A 54 -0.73 -5.88 11.10
CA CYS A 54 -1.06 -5.08 12.29
C CYS A 54 0.23 -4.69 13.01
N GLY A 55 0.22 -3.57 13.73
CA GLY A 55 1.37 -3.08 14.51
C GLY A 55 2.32 -2.15 13.73
N GLY A 56 1.89 -1.62 12.59
CA GLY A 56 2.66 -0.69 11.77
C GLY A 56 3.53 -1.37 10.72
N LEU A 57 4.27 -0.54 9.97
CA LEU A 57 5.16 -0.97 8.89
C LEU A 57 6.62 -1.20 9.35
N GLY A 58 6.97 -0.85 10.59
CA GLY A 58 8.31 -1.05 11.15
C GLY A 58 8.53 -2.44 11.76
N GLY A 59 9.69 -2.62 12.38
CA GLY A 59 10.04 -3.80 13.18
C GLY A 59 9.80 -5.12 12.42
N PRO A 60 9.04 -6.09 13.00
CA PRO A 60 8.85 -7.40 12.38
C PRO A 60 8.11 -7.35 11.03
N ASN A 61 7.38 -6.28 10.72
CA ASN A 61 6.65 -6.13 9.46
C ASN A 61 7.51 -5.52 8.35
N ARG A 62 8.57 -4.77 8.69
CA ARG A 62 9.38 -4.03 7.71
C ARG A 62 9.93 -4.94 6.63
N ASP A 63 10.70 -5.94 7.05
CA ASP A 63 11.31 -6.92 6.17
C ASP A 63 10.29 -7.67 5.31
N ARG A 64 9.12 -7.97 5.90
CA ARG A 64 8.02 -8.65 5.20
C ARG A 64 7.47 -7.79 4.08
N VAL A 65 7.22 -6.51 4.37
CA VAL A 65 6.79 -5.51 3.39
C VAL A 65 7.80 -5.36 2.26
N LEU A 66 9.09 -5.22 2.58
CA LEU A 66 10.13 -5.01 1.57
C LEU A 66 10.27 -6.25 0.66
N ARG A 67 10.29 -7.46 1.23
CA ARG A 67 10.32 -8.70 0.43
C ARG A 67 9.08 -8.86 -0.44
N HIS A 68 7.91 -8.49 0.06
CA HIS A 68 6.66 -8.52 -0.70
C HIS A 68 6.73 -7.61 -1.94
N LEU A 69 7.19 -6.38 -1.76
CA LEU A 69 7.36 -5.42 -2.87
C LEU A 69 8.47 -5.83 -3.84
N VAL A 70 9.59 -6.36 -3.35
CA VAL A 70 10.67 -6.91 -4.19
C VAL A 70 10.17 -8.08 -5.04
N SER A 71 9.19 -8.84 -4.55
CA SER A 71 8.55 -9.92 -5.30
C SER A 71 7.57 -9.42 -6.37
N GLY A 72 7.37 -8.12 -6.49
CA GLY A 72 6.47 -7.49 -7.46
C GLY A 72 5.01 -7.46 -7.03
N HIS A 73 4.72 -7.74 -5.77
CA HIS A 73 3.36 -7.78 -5.25
C HIS A 73 2.94 -6.43 -4.64
N PRO A 74 1.69 -5.98 -4.85
CA PRO A 74 1.23 -4.71 -4.34
C PRO A 74 0.96 -4.73 -2.82
N LEU A 75 1.21 -3.57 -2.22
CA LEU A 75 0.89 -3.25 -0.84
C LEU A 75 -0.17 -2.13 -0.84
N LEU A 76 -1.27 -2.31 -0.09
CA LEU A 76 -2.22 -1.22 0.18
C LEU A 76 -1.95 -0.64 1.57
N ILE A 77 -1.83 0.68 1.62
CA ILE A 77 -1.48 1.41 2.84
C ILE A 77 -2.48 2.54 3.06
N PRO A 78 -3.20 2.57 4.18
CA PRO A 78 -3.84 3.78 4.63
C PRO A 78 -2.77 4.73 5.20
N TYR A 79 -2.82 5.99 4.81
CA TYR A 79 -1.91 7.04 5.26
C TYR A 79 -2.66 8.38 5.35
N ASP A 80 -2.06 9.40 5.94
CA ASP A 80 -2.66 10.72 6.04
C ASP A 80 -2.15 11.62 4.93
N GLU A 81 -3.06 12.12 4.10
CA GLU A 81 -2.74 12.82 2.87
C GLU A 81 -2.52 14.33 3.09
N ASP A 82 -1.41 14.88 2.60
CA ASP A 82 -1.23 16.34 2.52
C ASP A 82 -1.68 16.93 1.18
N PHE A 83 -1.60 18.26 1.04
CA PHE A 83 -2.04 18.97 -0.18
C PHE A 83 -1.30 18.56 -1.46
N ASN A 84 -0.05 18.08 -1.35
CA ASN A 84 0.75 17.54 -2.45
C ASN A 84 0.57 16.02 -2.64
N HIS A 85 -0.36 15.42 -1.88
CA HIS A 85 -0.66 14.00 -1.80
C HIS A 85 0.39 13.12 -1.10
N GLU A 86 1.48 13.70 -0.60
CA GLU A 86 2.49 12.99 0.16
C GLU A 86 2.00 12.63 1.57
N PRO A 87 2.66 11.68 2.26
CA PRO A 87 2.31 11.33 3.62
C PRO A 87 2.62 12.45 4.61
N CYS A 88 1.67 12.74 5.49
CA CYS A 88 1.82 13.68 6.59
C CYS A 88 1.34 13.06 7.92
N GLN A 89 1.36 13.85 8.99
CA GLN A 89 0.94 13.42 10.32
C GLN A 89 -0.08 14.41 10.91
N ARG A 90 -1.34 14.30 10.49
CA ARG A 90 -2.46 15.21 10.84
C ARG A 90 -3.64 14.45 11.48
N LYS A 91 -3.31 13.46 12.30
CA LYS A 91 -4.17 12.56 13.10
C LYS A 91 -5.09 11.65 12.29
N GLY A 92 -4.94 11.58 10.98
CA GLY A 92 -5.83 10.85 10.08
C GLY A 92 -7.03 11.65 9.60
N TYR A 93 -7.06 12.97 9.81
CA TYR A 93 -8.16 13.81 9.32
C TYR A 93 -8.30 13.80 7.80
N LYS A 94 -7.20 13.51 7.09
CA LYS A 94 -7.17 13.27 5.65
C LYS A 94 -6.72 11.85 5.34
N ALA A 95 -7.11 10.88 6.18
CA ALA A 95 -6.87 9.47 5.92
C ALA A 95 -7.30 9.10 4.49
N HIS A 96 -6.35 8.53 3.77
CA HIS A 96 -6.43 8.15 2.37
C HIS A 96 -5.76 6.80 2.15
N TRP A 97 -6.06 6.17 1.02
CA TRP A 97 -5.43 4.93 0.58
C TRP A 97 -4.40 5.19 -0.50
N ALA A 98 -3.24 4.57 -0.37
CA ALA A 98 -2.25 4.44 -1.42
C ALA A 98 -2.03 2.97 -1.77
N VAL A 99 -1.55 2.73 -2.98
CA VAL A 99 -0.93 1.48 -3.39
C VAL A 99 0.56 1.73 -3.59
N SER A 100 1.39 0.88 -3.00
CA SER A 100 2.81 0.78 -3.34
C SER A 100 3.01 -0.44 -4.24
N THR A 101 3.66 -0.23 -5.37
CA THR A 101 3.84 -1.25 -6.43
C THR A 101 5.30 -1.63 -6.65
N GLY A 102 6.21 -0.98 -5.93
CA GLY A 102 7.64 -1.24 -6.00
C GLY A 102 8.37 -0.52 -4.88
N VAL A 103 9.67 -0.79 -4.79
CA VAL A 103 10.56 -0.22 -3.80
C VAL A 103 11.90 0.13 -4.44
N LEU A 104 12.45 1.27 -4.05
CA LEU A 104 13.83 1.65 -4.33
C LEU A 104 14.64 1.44 -3.05
N LEU A 105 15.72 0.65 -3.16
CA LEU A 105 16.58 0.26 -2.05
C LEU A 105 17.99 0.80 -2.28
N GLY A 106 18.48 1.61 -1.35
CA GLY A 106 19.88 2.00 -1.27
C GLY A 106 20.71 0.82 -0.76
N THR A 107 21.50 0.21 -1.64
CA THR A 107 22.30 -0.98 -1.31
C THR A 107 23.78 -0.64 -1.22
N GLN A 108 24.52 -1.30 -0.33
CA GLN A 108 25.96 -1.08 -0.15
C GLN A 108 26.82 -1.82 -1.19
N ALA A 109 26.23 -2.76 -1.92
CA ALA A 109 26.91 -3.56 -2.93
C ALA A 109 26.03 -3.68 -4.17
N VAL A 110 26.68 -3.78 -5.33
CA VAL A 110 26.00 -4.02 -6.62
C VAL A 110 25.12 -5.26 -6.50
N PRO A 111 23.83 -5.19 -6.91
CA PRO A 111 22.95 -6.34 -6.87
C PRO A 111 23.54 -7.52 -7.67
N GLY A 112 23.31 -8.73 -7.16
CA GLY A 112 23.85 -9.96 -7.74
C GLY A 112 23.12 -10.39 -9.02
N LEU A 113 23.11 -11.71 -9.26
CA LEU A 113 22.52 -12.31 -10.46
C LEU A 113 21.07 -11.86 -10.71
N GLY A 114 20.78 -11.48 -11.94
CA GLY A 114 19.42 -11.16 -12.40
C GLY A 114 19.06 -9.67 -12.34
N TYR A 115 20.04 -8.79 -12.14
CA TYR A 115 19.88 -7.34 -12.22
C TYR A 115 20.74 -6.76 -13.36
N SER A 116 20.26 -5.70 -13.98
CA SER A 116 21.01 -4.89 -14.95
C SER A 116 21.06 -3.45 -14.49
N GLU A 117 22.18 -2.79 -14.74
CA GLU A 117 22.32 -1.35 -14.55
C GLU A 117 21.51 -0.60 -15.61
N ASP A 118 20.83 0.45 -15.19
CA ASP A 118 20.10 1.34 -16.08
C ASP A 118 21.10 2.10 -16.97
N PRO A 119 20.91 2.15 -18.30
CA PRO A 119 21.86 2.78 -19.21
C PRO A 119 21.89 4.31 -19.09
N GLU A 120 20.84 4.93 -18.56
CA GLU A 120 20.71 6.39 -18.42
C GLU A 120 21.02 6.85 -16.99
N LEU A 121 20.90 5.96 -15.99
CA LEU A 121 21.08 6.27 -14.57
C LEU A 121 22.15 5.36 -13.93
N PRO A 122 23.43 5.76 -13.99
CA PRO A 122 24.51 5.01 -13.34
C PRO A 122 24.23 4.76 -11.85
N GLY A 123 24.45 3.53 -11.40
CA GLY A 123 24.17 3.07 -10.04
C GLY A 123 22.72 2.67 -9.77
N LEU A 124 21.79 2.88 -10.71
CA LEU A 124 20.44 2.33 -10.62
C LEU A 124 20.42 0.94 -11.24
N PHE A 125 19.97 -0.04 -10.47
CA PHE A 125 19.84 -1.42 -10.93
C PHE A 125 18.38 -1.85 -10.90
N HIS A 126 17.93 -2.48 -11.97
CA HIS A 126 16.58 -3.00 -12.07
C HIS A 126 16.61 -4.51 -12.36
N PRO A 127 15.61 -5.26 -11.89
CA PRO A 127 15.53 -6.68 -12.17
C PRO A 127 15.38 -6.94 -13.68
N VAL A 128 16.10 -7.93 -14.19
CA VAL A 128 15.95 -8.41 -15.56
C VAL A 128 14.68 -9.27 -15.64
N PRO A 129 13.73 -8.97 -16.54
CA PRO A 129 12.51 -9.76 -16.71
C PRO A 129 12.82 -11.23 -16.98
N SER A 130 11.97 -12.13 -16.47
CA SER A 130 12.04 -13.59 -16.71
C SER A 130 13.34 -14.28 -16.29
N THR A 131 14.21 -13.60 -15.53
CA THR A 131 15.46 -14.16 -15.02
C THR A 131 15.29 -14.51 -13.54
N ALA A 132 15.88 -15.63 -13.11
CA ALA A 132 15.98 -15.97 -11.70
C ALA A 132 16.79 -14.89 -10.99
N ARG A 133 16.29 -14.40 -9.85
CA ARG A 133 16.84 -13.24 -9.15
C ARG A 133 17.07 -13.58 -7.70
N GLN A 134 18.25 -13.22 -7.21
CA GLN A 134 18.50 -13.22 -5.78
C GLN A 134 18.00 -11.89 -5.20
N PRO A 135 17.15 -11.88 -4.16
CA PRO A 135 16.72 -10.63 -3.54
C PRO A 135 17.93 -9.83 -3.04
N PRO A 136 17.95 -8.49 -3.20
CA PRO A 136 19.02 -7.67 -2.67
C PRO A 136 18.99 -7.71 -1.14
N SER A 137 20.14 -7.49 -0.52
CA SER A 137 20.22 -7.25 0.92
C SER A 137 19.37 -6.03 1.27
N LEU A 138 18.47 -6.19 2.25
CA LEU A 138 17.64 -5.08 2.70
C LEU A 138 18.50 -4.10 3.51
N PRO A 139 18.32 -2.78 3.34
CA PRO A 139 19.00 -1.79 4.17
C PRO A 139 18.62 -1.97 5.64
N GLU A 140 19.53 -1.66 6.55
CA GLU A 140 19.25 -1.68 8.00
C GLU A 140 18.10 -0.74 8.35
N GLU A 141 17.25 -1.13 9.31
CA GLU A 141 16.16 -0.29 9.78
C GLU A 141 16.71 0.98 10.45
N GLY A 142 16.12 2.13 10.16
CA GLY A 142 16.58 3.43 10.66
C GLY A 142 17.73 4.06 9.86
N SER A 143 18.20 3.43 8.78
CA SER A 143 19.09 4.08 7.80
C SER A 143 18.30 5.13 6.99
N PRO A 144 18.49 6.45 7.22
CA PRO A 144 17.68 7.47 6.56
C PRO A 144 17.91 7.50 5.05
N GLY A 145 16.85 7.65 4.27
CA GLY A 145 16.94 7.75 2.80
C GLY A 145 17.42 6.48 2.11
N ALA A 146 17.40 5.33 2.78
CA ALA A 146 17.81 4.06 2.20
C ALA A 146 16.65 3.27 1.56
N VAL A 147 15.40 3.64 1.83
CA VAL A 147 14.21 2.92 1.35
C VAL A 147 13.14 3.91 0.91
N TYR A 148 12.72 3.80 -0.35
CA TYR A 148 11.59 4.56 -0.88
C TYR A 148 10.54 3.63 -1.48
N LEU A 149 9.27 3.96 -1.25
CA LEU A 149 8.13 3.25 -1.82
C LEU A 149 7.66 3.94 -3.09
N LEU A 150 7.61 3.21 -4.20
CA LEU A 150 6.94 3.68 -5.41
C LEU A 150 5.44 3.58 -5.20
N SER A 151 4.81 4.72 -4.95
CA SER A 151 3.44 4.80 -4.46
C SER A 151 2.54 5.64 -5.36
N LYS A 152 1.25 5.28 -5.38
CA LYS A 152 0.19 6.01 -6.11
C LYS A 152 -1.09 6.02 -5.30
N GLN A 153 -1.84 7.11 -5.43
CA GLN A 153 -3.13 7.31 -4.78
C GLN A 153 -4.17 7.82 -5.80
N GLY A 154 -5.47 7.67 -5.49
CA GLY A 154 -6.58 7.83 -6.45
C GLY A 154 -6.85 9.25 -6.99
N LYS A 155 -6.33 10.29 -6.34
CA LYS A 155 -6.47 11.71 -6.71
C LYS A 155 -5.28 12.25 -7.53
N SER A 156 -4.23 11.46 -7.73
CA SER A 156 -3.04 11.87 -8.49
C SER A 156 -2.83 11.00 -9.72
N TRP A 157 -2.45 11.65 -10.82
CA TRP A 157 -2.07 10.99 -12.06
C TRP A 157 -0.66 10.41 -12.00
N HIS A 158 0.20 10.92 -11.12
CA HIS A 158 1.62 10.58 -11.06
C HIS A 158 1.93 9.55 -9.98
N TYR A 159 2.92 8.71 -10.27
CA TYR A 159 3.60 7.93 -9.24
C TYR A 159 4.55 8.85 -8.47
N GLN A 160 4.74 8.59 -7.18
CA GLN A 160 5.64 9.31 -6.32
C GLN A 160 6.55 8.33 -5.58
N LEU A 161 7.77 8.75 -5.28
CA LEU A 161 8.66 8.05 -4.36
C LEU A 161 8.47 8.66 -2.98
N TRP A 162 8.02 7.86 -2.02
CA TRP A 162 7.85 8.28 -0.63
C TRP A 162 8.89 7.61 0.24
N ASP A 163 9.49 8.38 1.15
CA ASP A 163 10.37 7.83 2.16
C ASP A 163 9.60 6.82 3.03
N TYR A 164 10.22 5.66 3.28
CA TYR A 164 9.56 4.57 4.00
C TYR A 164 9.15 4.95 5.43
N ASP A 165 10.01 5.67 6.13
CA ASP A 165 9.76 6.07 7.52
C ASP A 165 8.63 7.11 7.57
N GLN A 166 8.57 8.02 6.59
CA GLN A 166 7.46 8.97 6.46
C GLN A 166 6.11 8.25 6.27
N VAL A 167 6.06 7.20 5.44
CA VAL A 167 4.84 6.40 5.23
C VAL A 167 4.47 5.61 6.49
N ARG A 168 5.46 4.99 7.15
CA ARG A 168 5.28 4.27 8.42
C ARG A 168 4.65 5.17 9.47
N ASP A 169 5.23 6.36 9.67
CA ASP A 169 4.78 7.27 10.73
C ASP A 169 3.40 7.86 10.40
N SER A 170 3.14 8.16 9.13
CA SER A 170 1.82 8.60 8.65
C SER A 170 0.73 7.55 8.89
N ASN A 171 1.04 6.26 8.72
CA ASN A 171 0.13 5.14 8.99
C ASN A 171 -0.09 4.91 10.50
N LEU A 172 0.96 5.04 11.32
CA LEU A 172 0.91 4.82 12.77
C LEU A 172 0.12 5.89 13.53
N GLN A 173 -0.14 7.03 12.91
CA GLN A 173 -0.84 8.16 13.54
C GLN A 173 -2.28 8.34 13.07
N LEU A 174 -2.83 7.40 12.28
CA LEU A 174 -4.23 7.45 11.82
C LEU A 174 -5.21 7.14 12.97
N THR A 175 -5.46 8.10 13.83
CA THR A 175 -6.19 7.84 15.08
C THR A 175 -7.61 8.36 15.07
N ASP A 176 -7.86 9.49 14.41
CA ASP A 176 -9.05 10.29 14.62
C ASP A 176 -9.89 10.41 13.35
N PHE A 177 -11.20 10.38 13.53
CA PHE A 177 -12.12 10.68 12.44
C PHE A 177 -12.14 12.19 12.18
N SER A 178 -12.19 12.56 10.91
CA SER A 178 -12.12 13.96 10.48
C SER A 178 -13.31 14.78 11.01
N PRO A 179 -13.07 15.90 11.73
CA PRO A 179 -14.15 16.76 12.20
C PRO A 179 -15.01 17.34 11.08
N SER A 180 -14.42 17.61 9.91
CA SER A 180 -15.17 18.09 8.75
C SER A 180 -16.12 17.02 8.21
N ARG A 181 -15.68 15.76 8.14
CA ARG A 181 -16.55 14.63 7.75
C ARG A 181 -17.63 14.38 8.80
N ALA A 182 -17.35 14.60 10.08
CA ALA A 182 -18.36 14.48 11.12
C ALA A 182 -19.46 15.56 11.01
N ALA A 183 -19.14 16.72 10.44
CA ALA A 183 -20.02 17.88 10.33
C ALA A 183 -20.69 18.03 8.95
N ASP A 184 -20.38 17.19 7.96
CA ASP A 184 -20.85 17.36 6.57
C ASP A 184 -22.24 16.77 6.28
N GLY A 185 -22.86 16.13 7.28
CA GLY A 185 -24.19 15.51 7.18
C GLY A 185 -24.23 14.20 6.38
N ARG A 186 -23.08 13.67 5.94
CA ARG A 186 -23.00 12.42 5.18
C ARG A 186 -22.88 11.20 6.09
N ALA A 187 -23.34 10.06 5.58
CA ALA A 187 -23.15 8.78 6.24
C ALA A 187 -21.77 8.19 5.91
N TYR A 188 -21.08 7.71 6.94
CA TYR A 188 -19.79 7.02 6.83
C TYR A 188 -19.83 5.70 7.59
N VAL A 189 -19.26 4.65 6.99
CA VAL A 189 -19.08 3.36 7.67
C VAL A 189 -17.73 3.38 8.37
N VAL A 190 -17.75 3.57 9.68
CA VAL A 190 -16.54 3.58 10.53
C VAL A 190 -16.62 2.39 11.51
N PRO A 191 -15.56 1.57 11.65
CA PRO A 191 -15.55 0.44 12.57
C PRO A 191 -15.79 0.84 14.03
N ALA A 192 -16.23 -0.12 14.84
CA ALA A 192 -16.19 0.01 16.29
C ALA A 192 -14.73 0.28 16.73
N GLY A 193 -14.52 1.34 17.51
CA GLY A 193 -13.18 1.84 17.85
C GLY A 193 -12.61 2.90 16.88
N GLY A 194 -13.39 3.34 15.90
CA GLY A 194 -13.08 4.48 15.05
C GLY A 194 -12.00 4.22 14.01
N VAL A 195 -11.44 5.31 13.47
CA VAL A 195 -10.33 5.28 12.49
C VAL A 195 -9.12 4.53 13.06
N ARG A 196 -8.82 4.74 14.36
CA ARG A 196 -7.73 4.02 15.04
C ARG A 196 -7.86 2.51 14.89
N ALA A 197 -9.01 1.93 15.24
CA ALA A 197 -9.18 0.49 15.18
C ALA A 197 -9.20 -0.05 13.75
N GLY A 198 -9.64 0.77 12.80
CA GLY A 198 -9.82 0.36 11.41
C GLY A 198 -8.61 0.54 10.49
N LEU A 199 -7.72 1.52 10.76
CA LEU A 199 -6.63 1.92 9.86
C LEU A 199 -5.25 2.04 10.53
N CYS A 200 -5.19 2.46 11.80
CA CYS A 200 -3.92 2.78 12.47
C CYS A 200 -2.99 1.58 12.55
N GLY A 201 -1.77 1.73 12.02
CA GLY A 201 -0.79 0.66 12.07
C GLY A 201 -1.21 -0.60 11.30
N GLN A 202 -2.15 -0.48 10.36
CA GLN A 202 -2.63 -1.60 9.54
C GLN A 202 -2.31 -1.37 8.07
N ALA A 203 -2.07 -2.46 7.34
CA ALA A 203 -1.84 -2.45 5.89
C ALA A 203 -2.22 -3.82 5.28
N LEU A 204 -2.32 -3.91 3.94
CA LEU A 204 -2.59 -5.18 3.26
C LEU A 204 -1.48 -5.54 2.29
N LEU A 205 -0.92 -6.73 2.47
CA LEU A 205 -0.16 -7.40 1.44
C LEU A 205 -1.14 -8.15 0.53
N LEU A 206 -1.15 -7.82 -0.75
CA LEU A 206 -1.94 -8.55 -1.74
C LEU A 206 -1.03 -9.35 -2.65
N SER A 207 -1.36 -10.61 -2.92
CA SER A 207 -0.63 -11.46 -3.88
C SER A 207 -1.61 -12.23 -4.76
N PRO A 208 -1.20 -12.68 -5.96
CA PRO A 208 -1.99 -13.59 -6.77
C PRO A 208 -2.39 -14.83 -5.94
N LYS A 209 -3.53 -15.43 -6.28
CA LYS A 209 -3.87 -16.75 -5.73
C LYS A 209 -2.97 -17.76 -6.42
N ASP A 210 -2.32 -18.62 -5.65
CA ASP A 210 -1.51 -19.70 -6.24
C ASP A 210 -2.38 -20.50 -7.22
N SER A 211 -1.89 -20.63 -8.46
CA SER A 211 -2.47 -21.51 -9.47
C SER A 211 -2.17 -22.96 -9.13
N SER A 212 -2.69 -23.45 -8.00
CA SER A 212 -2.53 -24.83 -7.56
C SER A 212 -3.88 -25.44 -7.19
N CYS A 213 -4.54 -25.97 -8.22
CA CYS A 213 -5.41 -27.14 -8.17
C CYS A 213 -5.07 -28.00 -9.40
#